data_AF-A0A1F7XKZ9-F1
#
_entry.id   AF-A0A1F7XKZ9-F1
#
_cell.length_a   1.000
_cell.length_b   1.000
_cell.length_c   1.000
_cell.angle_alpha   90.00
_cell.angle_beta   90.00
_cell.angle_gamma   90.00
#
_symmetry.space_group_name_H-M   'P 1'
#
loop_
_entity.id
_entity.type
_entity.pdbx_description
1 polymer ?
#
loop_
_entity_poly.entity_id
_entity_poly.type
_entity_poly.pdbx_seq_one_letter_code
_entity_poly.pdbx_strand_id
1 'polypeptide(L)' 'MDAKTTLKLKELEQKLARAEEKYRERLSKFRGVAHESAQGELSYSDLKVREDHVETIKAEIEALRKAKK' A
#
# COMPACT_ATOMS: atom_id res chain seq x y z
N MET A 1 23.35 -13.02 7.86
CA MET A 1 22.21 -12.08 7.80
C MET A 1 22.77 -10.69 7.96
N ASP A 2 22.74 -9.88 6.92
CA ASP A 2 23.12 -8.47 7.01
C ASP A 2 22.10 -7.77 7.92
N ALA A 3 22.56 -7.26 9.06
CA ALA A 3 21.71 -6.58 10.04
C ALA A 3 20.88 -5.46 9.38
N LYS A 4 21.45 -4.83 8.34
CA LYS A 4 20.82 -3.79 7.52
C LYS A 4 19.60 -4.27 6.73
N THR A 5 19.65 -5.49 6.18
CA THR A 5 18.54 -6.07 5.39
C THR A 5 17.38 -6.49 6.29
N THR A 6 17.68 -7.06 7.46
CA THR A 6 16.65 -7.41 8.46
C THR A 6 15.96 -6.17 9.02
N LEU A 7 16.71 -5.09 9.30
CA LEU A 7 16.15 -3.80 9.69
C LEU A 7 15.23 -3.23 8.62
N LYS A 8 15.69 -3.18 7.37
CA LYS A 8 14.91 -2.64 6.24
C LYS A 8 13.62 -3.44 5.99
N LEU A 9 13.67 -4.76 6.11
CA LEU A 9 12.50 -5.62 5.96
C LEU A 9 11.45 -5.33 7.04
N LYS A 10 11.89 -5.18 8.30
CA LYS A 10 11.02 -4.80 9.42
C LYS A 10 10.40 -3.40 9.24
N GLU A 11 11.18 -2.44 8.74
CA GLU A 11 10.68 -1.10 8.41
C GLU A 11 9.62 -1.15 7.30
N LEU A 12 9.83 -1.98 6.27
CA LEU A 12 8.88 -2.15 5.18
C LEU A 12 7.59 -2.84 5.63
N GLU A 13 7.69 -3.84 6.50
CA GLU A 13 6.51 -4.48 7.11
C GLU A 13 5.69 -3.48 7.95
N GLN A 14 6.35 -2.60 8.70
CA GLN A 14 5.65 -1.52 9.43
C GLN A 14 5.01 -0.49 8.50
N LYS A 15 5.70 -0.10 7.42
CA LYS A 15 5.15 0.80 6.39
C LYS A 15 3.94 0.17 5.71
N LEU A 16 4.02 -1.12 5.40
CA LEU A 16 2.93 -1.88 4.80
C LEU A 16 1.68 -1.85 5.69
N ALA A 17 1.84 -2.17 6.98
CA ALA A 17 0.71 -2.16 7.92
C ALA A 17 0.01 -0.78 7.97
N ARG A 18 0.79 0.30 8.02
CA ARG A 18 0.25 1.67 8.02
C ARG A 18 -0.42 2.04 6.69
N ALA A 19 0.15 1.62 5.57
CA ALA A 19 -0.42 1.86 4.24
C ALA A 19 -1.74 1.10 4.06
N GLU A 20 -1.80 -0.17 4.49
CA GLU A 20 -3.00 -1.00 4.45
C GLU A 20 -4.11 -0.49 5.37
N GLU A 21 -3.76 0.04 6.55
CA GLU A 21 -4.72 0.68 7.45
C GLU A 21 -5.37 1.90 6.78
N LYS A 22 -4.56 2.80 6.22
CA LYS A 22 -5.05 3.99 5.50
C LYS A 22 -5.88 3.63 4.26
N TYR A 23 -5.46 2.61 3.52
CA TYR A 23 -6.23 2.11 2.37
C TYR A 23 -7.59 1.57 2.81
N ARG A 24 -7.64 0.73 3.85
CA ARG A 24 -8.90 0.19 4.39
C ARG A 24 -9.82 1.26 4.94
N GLU A 25 -9.25 2.25 5.64
CA GLU A 25 -10.04 3.36 6.17
C GLU A 25 -10.66 4.19 5.04
N ARG A 26 -9.89 4.45 3.96
CA ARG A 26 -10.43 5.13 2.78
C ARG A 26 -11.46 4.30 2.05
N LEU A 27 -11.21 3.00 1.87
CA LEU A 27 -12.12 2.07 1.22
C LEU A 27 -13.46 2.01 1.97
N SER A 28 -13.44 1.95 3.31
CA SER A 28 -14.64 1.98 4.14
C SER A 28 -15.44 3.28 4.00
N LYS A 29 -14.75 4.41 3.78
CA LYS A 29 -15.36 5.73 3.53
C LYS A 29 -15.80 5.91 2.08
N PHE A 30 -15.30 5.10 1.14
CA PHE A 30 -15.64 5.17 -0.27
C PHE A 30 -17.00 4.48 -0.50
N ARG A 31 -18.06 5.30 -0.54
CA ARG A 31 -19.45 4.85 -0.83
C ARG A 31 -19.94 5.22 -2.23
N GLY A 32 -19.10 5.87 -3.04
CA GLY A 32 -19.49 6.38 -4.35
C GLY A 32 -19.32 5.34 -5.46
N VAL A 33 -20.26 5.29 -6.40
CA VAL A 33 -20.00 4.68 -7.70
C VAL A 33 -18.95 5.55 -8.40
N ALA A 34 -17.89 4.91 -8.91
CA ALA A 34 -16.92 5.63 -9.73
C ALA A 34 -17.66 6.30 -10.91
N HIS A 35 -17.32 7.56 -11.22
CA HIS A 35 -17.82 8.32 -12.37
C HIS A 35 -19.22 8.95 -12.26
N GLU A 36 -19.90 8.94 -11.10
CA GLU A 36 -21.14 9.73 -10.95
C GLU A 36 -20.91 11.23 -10.68
N SER A 37 -19.71 11.60 -10.24
CA SER A 37 -19.36 12.99 -9.89
C SER A 37 -17.85 13.18 -9.88
N ALA A 38 -17.37 14.41 -10.15
CA ALA A 38 -15.95 14.75 -10.08
C ALA A 38 -15.31 14.39 -8.72
N GLN A 39 -16.08 14.51 -7.63
CA GLN A 39 -15.64 14.09 -6.29
C GLN A 39 -15.49 12.57 -6.15
N GLY A 40 -16.32 11.79 -6.83
CA GLY A 40 -16.24 10.33 -6.89
C GLY A 40 -15.02 9.86 -7.68
N GLU A 41 -14.75 10.50 -8.82
CA GLU A 41 -13.55 10.23 -9.63
C GLU A 41 -12.26 10.53 -8.85
N LEU A 42 -12.18 11.68 -8.19
CA LEU A 42 -11.05 12.03 -7.34
C LEU A 42 -10.86 11.02 -6.19
N SER A 43 -11.94 10.61 -5.56
CA SER A 43 -11.89 9.64 -4.46
C SER A 43 -11.48 8.24 -4.94
N TYR A 44 -11.87 7.86 -6.15
CA TYR A 44 -11.47 6.61 -6.78
C TYR A 44 -9.99 6.62 -7.20
N SER A 45 -9.52 7.71 -7.82
CA SER A 45 -8.10 7.88 -8.15
C SER A 45 -7.22 7.86 -6.89
N ASP A 46 -7.64 8.56 -5.83
CA ASP A 46 -6.95 8.56 -4.54
C ASP A 46 -6.93 7.16 -3.88
N LEU A 47 -8.00 6.38 -4.03
CA LEU A 47 -8.04 4.99 -3.59
C LEU A 47 -7.04 4.12 -4.40
N LYS A 48 -7.01 4.30 -5.73
CA LYS A 48 -6.09 3.57 -6.63
C LYS A 48 -4.62 3.86 -6.35
N VAL A 49 -4.27 5.11 -6.06
CA VAL A 49 -2.90 5.47 -5.68
C VAL A 49 -2.49 4.78 -4.38
N ARG A 50 -3.41 4.66 -3.41
CA ARG A 50 -3.13 3.96 -2.15
C ARG A 50 -3.02 2.44 -2.34
N GLU A 51 -3.84 1.87 -3.21
CA GLU A 51 -3.74 0.46 -3.63
C GLU A 51 -2.36 0.18 -4.21
N ASP A 52 -1.95 0.96 -5.22
CA ASP A 52 -0.66 0.83 -5.90
C ASP A 52 0.52 0.99 -4.92
N HIS A 53 0.41 1.92 -3.96
CA HIS A 53 1.43 2.09 -2.93
C HIS A 53 1.59 0.86 -2.04
N VAL A 54 0.47 0.23 -1.63
CA VAL A 54 0.49 -1.02 -0.86
C VAL A 54 1.11 -2.15 -1.68
N GLU A 55 0.74 -2.28 -2.95
CA GLU A 55 1.28 -3.30 -3.86
C GLU A 55 2.78 -3.13 -4.08
N THR A 56 3.25 -1.89 -4.27
CA THR A 56 4.68 -1.58 -4.43
C THR A 56 5.49 -2.00 -3.20
N ILE A 57 4.99 -1.73 -1.99
CA ILE A 57 5.66 -2.14 -0.75
C ILE A 57 5.68 -3.67 -0.63
N LYS A 58 4.58 -4.36 -0.97
CA LYS A 58 4.53 -5.83 -0.99
C LYS A 58 5.55 -6.41 -1.97
N ALA A 59 5.64 -5.84 -3.17
CA ALA A 59 6.61 -6.26 -4.18
C ALA A 59 8.06 -6.03 -3.71
N GLU A 60 8.36 -4.91 -3.05
CA GLU A 60 9.68 -4.65 -2.49
C GLU A 60 10.06 -5.66 -1.39
N ILE A 61 9.12 -5.99 -0.49
CA ILE A 61 9.32 -7.03 0.53
C ILE A 61 9.57 -8.39 -0.12
N GLU A 62 8.79 -8.75 -1.13
CA GLU A 62 8.96 -10.02 -1.84
C GLU A 62 10.30 -10.09 -2.56
N ALA A 63 10.70 -9.02 -3.26
CA ALA A 63 11.99 -8.92 -3.92
C ALA A 63 13.15 -9.06 -2.92
N LEU A 64 13.06 -8.39 -1.76
CA LEU A 64 14.05 -8.52 -0.69
C LEU A 64 14.08 -9.93 -0.08
N ARG A 65 12.94 -10.61 0.01
CA ARG A 65 12.87 -12.01 0.45
C ARG A 65 13.47 -12.97 -0.57
N LYS A 66 13.23 -12.75 -1.87
CA LYS A 66 13.78 -13.56 -2.98
C LYS A 66 15.27 -13.36 -3.17
N ALA A 67 15.76 -12.12 -3.09
CA ALA A 67 17.20 -11.80 -3.17
C ALA A 67 18.02 -12.39 -2.01
N LYS A 68 17.35 -12.89 -0.96
CA LYS A 68 17.94 -13.57 0.19
C LYS A 68 18.00 -15.10 0.03
N LYS A 69 17.33 -15.66 -0.97
CA LYS A 69 17.29 -17.11 -1.25
C LYS A 69 18.43 -17.49 -2.18
#